data_AF-A0A8T4JUZ8-F1
#
_entry.id   AF-A0A8T4JUZ8-F1
#
_cell.length_a   1.000
_cell.length_b   1.000
_cell.length_c   1.000
_cell.angle_alpha   90.00
_cell.angle_beta   90.00
_cell.angle_gamma   90.00
#
_symmetry.space_group_name_H-M   'P 1'
#
loop_
_entity.id
_entity.type
_entity.pdbx_description
1 polymer ?
#
loop_
_entity_poly.entity_id
_entity_poly.type
_entity_poly.pdbx_seq_one_letter_code
_entity_poly.pdbx_strand_id
1 'polypeptide(L)' 'MKTAGKNDSIQCTIHNCAFHAGAVDYCTLDTIRIGTHELNPTKKECTDCESFKNKMS' A
#
# COMPACT_ATOMS: atom_id res chain seq x y z
N MET A 1 -5.65 -7.79 -11.46
CA MET A 1 -4.98 -7.40 -12.72
C MET A 1 -4.76 -5.90 -12.70
N LYS A 2 -3.62 -5.39 -13.16
CA LYS A 2 -3.46 -3.94 -13.33
C LYS A 2 -4.21 -3.48 -14.57
N THR A 3 -5.01 -2.44 -14.44
CA THR A 3 -5.71 -1.82 -15.56
C THR A 3 -5.51 -0.32 -15.49
N ALA A 4 -5.05 0.27 -16.60
CA ALA A 4 -4.83 1.72 -16.73
C ALA A 4 -3.94 2.33 -15.62
N GLY A 5 -2.88 1.63 -15.21
CA GLY A 5 -1.89 2.17 -14.26
C GLY A 5 -2.25 2.04 -12.77
N LYS A 6 -3.39 1.43 -12.44
CA LYS A 6 -3.75 1.05 -11.06
C LYS A 6 -3.92 -0.46 -10.91
N ASN A 7 -3.72 -0.95 -9.69
CA ASN A 7 -4.08 -2.31 -9.30
C ASN A 7 -5.39 -2.29 -8.51
N ASP A 8 -6.47 -2.75 -9.13
CA ASP A 8 -7.82 -2.79 -8.52
C ASP A 8 -7.91 -3.69 -7.29
N SER A 9 -6.93 -4.57 -7.08
CA SER A 9 -6.85 -5.45 -5.91
C SER A 9 -6.12 -4.81 -4.72
N ILE A 10 -5.55 -3.60 -4.88
CA ILE A 10 -4.76 -2.93 -3.84
C ILE A 10 -5.23 -1.49 -3.71
N GLN A 11 -6.21 -1.26 -2.83
CA GLN A 11 -6.63 0.10 -2.49
C GLN A 11 -5.54 0.82 -1.70
N CYS A 12 -5.35 2.11 -1.99
CA CYS A 12 -4.41 2.96 -1.29
C CYS A 12 -4.97 4.37 -1.24
N THR A 13 -5.40 4.82 -0.07
CA THR A 13 -5.88 6.19 0.19
C THR A 13 -4.77 7.12 0.68
N ILE A 14 -3.54 6.62 0.75
CA ILE A 14 -2.38 7.35 1.27
C ILE A 14 -1.77 8.16 0.13
N HIS A 15 -2.19 9.41 -0.04
CA HIS A 15 -1.78 10.24 -1.18
C HIS A 15 -0.28 10.57 -1.24
N ASN A 16 0.45 10.50 -0.12
CA ASN A 16 1.91 10.63 -0.08
C ASN A 16 2.65 9.29 -0.27
N CYS A 17 1.95 8.19 -0.57
CA CYS A 17 2.58 6.95 -1.02
C CYS A 17 3.16 7.11 -2.43
N ALA A 18 4.43 6.74 -2.63
CA ALA A 18 5.15 6.79 -3.91
C ALA A 18 4.47 5.95 -5.00
N PHE A 19 3.65 4.98 -4.60
CA PHE A 19 2.93 4.07 -5.48
C PHE A 19 1.43 4.38 -5.56
N HIS A 20 0.96 5.53 -5.08
CA HIS A 20 -0.44 5.93 -5.25
C HIS A 20 -0.76 6.21 -6.74
N ALA A 21 -1.90 5.73 -7.24
CA ALA A 21 -2.35 5.87 -8.63
C ALA A 21 -2.85 7.29 -9.01
N GLY A 22 -2.31 8.32 -8.35
CA GLY A 22 -2.67 9.72 -8.63
C GLY A 22 -4.11 10.06 -8.23
N ALA A 23 -5.02 10.09 -9.21
CA ALA A 23 -6.39 10.59 -9.07
C ALA A 23 -7.39 9.60 -8.46
N VAL A 24 -6.99 8.35 -8.25
CA VAL A 24 -7.83 7.28 -7.72
C VAL A 24 -7.13 6.57 -6.57
N ASP A 25 -7.90 6.14 -5.56
CA ASP A 25 -7.40 5.56 -4.30
C ASP A 25 -6.96 4.10 -4.44
N TYR A 26 -6.01 3.87 -5.34
CA TYR A 26 -5.42 2.58 -5.62
C TYR A 26 -3.90 2.66 -5.68
N CYS A 27 -3.25 1.53 -5.46
CA CYS A 27 -1.81 1.38 -5.60
C CYS A 27 -1.43 1.01 -7.03
N THR A 28 -0.21 1.33 -7.44
CA THR A 28 0.38 0.96 -8.73
C THR A 28 1.27 -0.28 -8.63
N LEU A 29 1.43 -0.89 -7.45
CA LEU A 29 2.19 -2.13 -7.26
C LEU A 29 1.40 -3.36 -7.71
N ASP A 30 2.08 -4.42 -8.17
CA ASP A 30 1.44 -5.71 -8.49
C ASP A 30 1.11 -6.50 -7.23
N THR A 31 1.99 -6.41 -6.24
CA THR A 31 1.89 -7.09 -4.96
C THR A 31 2.30 -6.14 -3.85
N ILE A 32 1.70 -6.29 -2.68
CA ILE A 32 2.17 -5.66 -1.44
C ILE A 32 2.62 -6.74 -0.47
N ARG A 33 3.57 -6.37 0.39
CA ARG A 33 3.96 -7.16 1.54
C ARG A 33 3.34 -6.53 2.78
N ILE A 34 2.53 -7.33 3.48
CA ILE A 34 2.04 -7.01 4.79
C ILE A 34 2.98 -7.62 5.81
N GLY A 35 3.38 -6.84 6.81
CA GLY A 35 4.26 -7.26 7.88
C GLY A 35 3.83 -6.67 9.22
N THR A 36 4.71 -6.82 10.20
CA THR A 36 4.48 -6.38 11.57
C THR A 36 5.81 -6.24 12.28
N HIS A 37 5.88 -5.34 13.26
CA HIS A 37 7.01 -5.22 14.18
C HIS A 37 6.78 -5.99 15.50
N GLU A 38 5.64 -6.68 15.64
CA GLU A 38 5.31 -7.53 16.78
C GLU A 38 5.46 -9.02 16.44
N LEU A 39 5.66 -9.87 17.45
CA LEU A 39 5.74 -11.32 17.22
C LEU A 39 4.39 -11.93 16.81
N ASN A 40 3.28 -11.43 17.36
CA ASN A 40 1.92 -11.94 17.15
C ASN A 40 0.90 -10.78 17.13
N PRO A 41 0.77 -10.06 16.00
CA PRO A 41 -0.13 -8.91 15.91
C PRO A 41 -1.59 -9.35 16.03
N THR A 42 -2.34 -8.68 16.90
CA THR A 42 -3.78 -8.94 17.11
C THR A 42 -4.65 -7.76 16.72
N LYS A 43 -4.04 -6.62 16.41
CA LYS A 43 -4.72 -5.39 16.04
C LYS A 43 -4.22 -4.89 14.69
N LYS A 44 -5.09 -4.20 13.96
CA LYS A 44 -4.78 -3.66 12.63
C LYS A 44 -3.63 -2.66 12.66
N GLU A 45 -3.53 -1.88 13.73
CA GLU A 45 -2.48 -0.88 13.94
C GLU A 45 -1.08 -1.49 14.12
N CYS A 46 -0.99 -2.78 14.41
CA CYS A 46 0.26 -3.54 14.48
C CYS A 46 0.62 -4.20 13.14
N THR A 47 -0.20 -3.98 12.10
CA THR A 47 -0.05 -4.55 10.76
C THR A 47 0.38 -3.47 9.78
N ASP A 48 1.59 -3.59 9.24
CA ASP A 48 2.24 -2.59 8.42
C ASP A 48 2.22 -2.99 6.95
N CYS A 49 2.01 -2.02 6.04
CA CYS A 49 2.31 -2.21 4.63
C CYS A 49 3.80 -1.95 4.41
N GLU A 50 4.63 -3.00 4.44
CA GLU A 50 6.09 -2.89 4.27
C GLU A 50 6.51 -2.49 2.86
N SER A 51 5.58 -2.51 1.90
CA SER A 51 5.79 -1.96 0.56
C SER A 51 5.54 -0.44 0.48
N PHE A 52 5.09 0.20 1.58
CA PHE A 52 4.91 1.64 1.59
C PHE A 52 6.24 2.37 1.41
N LYS A 53 6.25 3.35 0.50
CA LYS A 53 7.34 4.32 0.37
C LYS A 53 6.73 5.72 0.35
N ASN A 54 7.28 6.65 1.12
CA ASN A 54 6.87 8.05 1.04
C ASN A 54 7.42 8.67 -0.26
N LYS A 55 6.60 9.45 -0.99
CA LYS A 55 6.99 10.20 -2.20
C LYS A 55 8.21 11.10 -1.99
N MET A 56 8.39 11.60 -0.77
CA MET A 56 9.47 12.54 -0.43
C MET A 56 10.72 11.86 0.14
N SER A 57 10.77 10.53 0.15
CA SER A 57 11.87 9.74 0.71
C SER A 57 12.74 9.04 -0.33
#